data_AF-A0A928YZS3-F1
#
_entry.id   AF-A0A928YZS3-F1
#
_cell.length_a   1.000
_cell.length_b   1.000
_cell.length_c   1.000
_cell.angle_alpha   90.00
_cell.angle_beta   90.00
_cell.angle_gamma   90.00
#
_symmetry.space_group_name_H-M   'P 1'
#
loop_
_entity.id
_entity.type
_entity.pdbx_description
1 polymer ?
#
loop_
_entity_poly.entity_id
_entity_poly.type
_entity_poly.pdbx_seq_one_letter_code
_entity_poly.pdbx_strand_id
1 'polypeptide(L)'
;MLNIHELLQQISIAETELTSVQFLAPCLKHCKIRTRVAGMVYTFVPKPQSFEGWGIFQAIDKQFATLIEPADLADISTYLQQFPLIRLRLAYRLKNQTWLAYPINEADMRQRFKVVKPVLVHLVTEGIVFEQITARWNGKFCWFEDIDRRSDPTIAEFLQSNLEQLTPVEALK
;
A
#
# COMPACT_ATOMS: atom_id res chain seq x y z
N MET A 1 -24.06 20.11 26.26
CA MET A 1 -24.49 19.70 24.91
C MET A 1 -23.57 20.38 23.93
N LEU A 2 -22.85 19.63 23.07
CA LEU A 2 -22.01 20.21 22.02
C LEU A 2 -22.90 21.05 21.09
N ASN A 3 -22.60 22.34 20.97
CA ASN A 3 -23.40 23.26 20.18
C ASN A 3 -23.10 23.01 18.69
N ILE A 4 -24.13 22.96 17.85
CA ILE A 4 -23.96 22.71 16.40
C ILE A 4 -23.07 23.78 15.74
N HIS A 5 -23.05 24.99 16.28
CA HIS A 5 -22.18 26.08 15.83
C HIS A 5 -20.71 25.82 16.15
N GLU A 6 -20.40 25.19 17.30
CA GLU A 6 -19.03 24.80 17.65
C GLU A 6 -18.52 23.71 16.71
N LEU A 7 -19.38 22.75 16.36
CA LEU A 7 -19.06 21.72 15.37
C LEU A 7 -18.82 22.33 13.99
N LEU A 8 -19.68 23.24 13.52
CA LEU A 8 -19.48 23.93 12.24
C LEU A 8 -18.19 24.75 12.22
N GLN A 9 -17.85 25.40 13.33
CA GLN A 9 -16.61 26.15 13.45
C GLN A 9 -15.38 25.23 13.43
N GLN A 10 -15.42 24.09 14.12
CA GLN A 10 -14.35 23.07 14.06
C GLN A 10 -14.16 22.55 12.64
N ILE A 11 -15.25 22.32 11.89
CA ILE A 11 -15.19 21.89 10.49
C ILE A 11 -14.55 22.97 9.63
N SER A 12 -14.95 24.24 9.80
CA SER A 12 -14.38 25.36 9.04
C SER A 12 -12.88 25.55 9.30
N ILE A 13 -12.44 25.38 10.55
CA ILE A 13 -11.02 25.44 10.92
C ILE A 13 -10.28 24.28 10.26
N ALA A 14 -10.80 23.06 10.38
CA ALA A 14 -10.18 21.87 9.79
C ALA A 14 -10.10 21.94 8.25
N GLU A 15 -11.10 22.53 7.58
CA GLU A 15 -11.06 22.76 6.13
C GLU A 15 -9.98 23.78 5.73
N THR A 16 -9.76 24.81 6.56
CA THR A 16 -8.74 25.84 6.32
C THR A 16 -7.33 25.27 6.57
N GLU A 17 -7.17 24.49 7.63
CA GLU A 17 -5.93 23.78 7.94
C GLU A 17 -5.56 22.78 6.84
N LEU A 18 -6.56 22.12 6.23
CA LEU A 18 -6.37 21.14 5.17
C LEU A 18 -5.56 21.69 3.98
N THR A 19 -5.82 22.94 3.59
CA THR A 19 -5.09 23.62 2.50
C THR A 19 -3.67 24.04 2.90
N SER A 20 -3.40 24.21 4.20
CA SER A 20 -2.08 24.55 4.72
C SER A 20 -1.22 23.35 5.12
N VAL A 21 -1.80 22.15 5.23
CA VAL A 21 -1.11 20.95 5.73
C VAL A 21 -0.69 20.06 4.57
N GLN A 22 0.58 19.67 4.61
CA GLN A 22 1.12 18.61 3.76
C GLN A 22 0.84 17.25 4.39
N PHE A 23 0.50 16.26 3.57
CA PHE A 23 0.22 14.91 4.04
C PHE A 23 0.83 13.85 3.12
N LEU A 24 1.32 12.79 3.73
CA LEU A 24 1.83 11.61 3.03
C LEU A 24 0.67 10.71 2.60
N ALA A 25 0.67 10.28 1.35
CA ALA A 25 -0.27 9.28 0.86
C ALA A 25 0.32 8.38 -0.23
N PRO A 26 -0.09 7.09 -0.29
CA PRO A 26 0.18 6.25 -1.44
C PRO A 26 -0.73 6.66 -2.60
N CYS A 27 -0.14 6.75 -3.79
CA CYS A 27 -0.83 7.08 -5.03
C CYS A 27 -0.63 5.98 -6.06
N LEU A 28 -1.73 5.42 -6.55
CA LEU A 28 -1.72 4.54 -7.72
C LEU A 28 -2.00 5.38 -8.96
N LYS A 29 -1.43 4.97 -10.10
CA LYS A 29 -1.58 5.70 -11.36
C LYS A 29 -3.07 5.91 -11.71
N HIS A 30 -3.47 7.15 -11.99
CA HIS A 30 -4.86 7.56 -12.27
C HIS A 30 -5.87 7.28 -11.15
N CYS A 31 -5.42 7.06 -9.92
CA CYS A 31 -6.31 6.87 -8.76
C CYS A 31 -6.42 8.14 -7.92
N LYS A 32 -7.46 8.17 -7.09
CA LYS A 32 -7.66 9.23 -6.09
C LYS A 32 -6.89 8.90 -4.82
N ILE A 33 -6.39 9.93 -4.14
CA ILE A 33 -5.76 9.81 -2.83
C ILE A 33 -6.77 10.17 -1.74
N ARG A 34 -6.59 9.60 -0.54
CA ARG A 34 -7.46 9.89 0.61
C ARG A 34 -6.62 10.20 1.83
N THR A 35 -7.04 11.20 2.59
CA THR A 35 -6.45 11.55 3.88
C THR A 35 -7.54 11.73 4.92
N ARG A 36 -7.18 11.59 6.20
CA ARG A 36 -8.08 11.84 7.32
C ARG A 36 -7.54 12.98 8.15
N VAL A 37 -8.31 14.06 8.26
CA VAL A 37 -7.98 15.23 9.08
C VAL A 37 -9.16 15.53 9.99
N ALA A 38 -8.91 15.71 11.28
CA ALA A 38 -9.94 15.94 12.31
C ALA A 38 -11.11 14.92 12.26
N GLY A 39 -10.82 13.65 11.95
CA GLY A 39 -11.83 12.59 11.84
C GLY A 39 -12.62 12.56 10.51
N MET A 40 -12.45 13.56 9.65
CA MET A 40 -13.09 13.63 8.33
C MET A 40 -12.18 13.04 7.26
N VAL A 41 -12.76 12.27 6.34
CA VAL A 41 -12.02 11.66 5.22
C VAL A 41 -12.21 12.49 3.95
N TYR A 42 -11.12 13.08 3.48
CA TYR A 42 -11.08 13.84 2.25
C TYR A 42 -10.56 12.96 1.12
N THR A 43 -11.09 13.17 -0.09
CA THR A 43 -10.71 12.41 -1.28
C THR A 43 -10.31 13.38 -2.38
N PHE A 44 -9.07 13.29 -2.85
CA PHE A 44 -8.52 14.21 -3.83
C PHE A 44 -8.11 13.49 -5.11
N VAL A 45 -8.19 14.23 -6.22
CA VAL A 45 -7.54 13.88 -7.48
C VAL A 45 -6.12 14.46 -7.45
N PRO A 46 -5.07 13.63 -7.49
CA PRO A 46 -3.69 14.11 -7.47
C PRO A 46 -3.34 14.83 -8.77
N LYS A 47 -2.54 15.89 -8.67
CA LYS A 47 -1.89 16.57 -9.79
C LYS A 47 -0.37 16.42 -9.63
N PRO A 48 0.35 15.78 -10.58
CA PRO A 48 -0.15 15.16 -11.81
C PRO A 48 -0.85 13.81 -11.57
N GLN A 49 -1.85 13.48 -12.39
CA GLN A 49 -2.60 12.20 -12.28
C GLN A 49 -1.79 10.97 -12.70
N SER A 50 -0.67 11.18 -13.39
CA SER A 50 0.23 10.12 -13.86
C SER A 50 1.19 9.62 -12.78
N PHE A 51 1.27 10.29 -11.63
CA PHE A 51 2.14 9.90 -10.53
C PHE A 51 1.72 8.55 -9.93
N GLU A 52 2.70 7.70 -9.68
CA GLU A 52 2.54 6.39 -9.05
C GLU A 52 3.67 6.21 -8.04
N GLY A 53 3.34 5.95 -6.78
CA GLY A 53 4.30 5.89 -5.68
C GLY A 53 3.79 6.56 -4.41
N TRP A 54 4.70 6.80 -3.49
CA TRP A 54 4.46 7.55 -2.26
C TRP A 54 4.82 9.02 -2.47
N GLY A 55 3.90 9.91 -2.11
CA GLY A 55 4.10 11.35 -2.30
C GLY A 55 3.63 12.14 -1.09
N ILE A 56 4.28 13.29 -0.90
CA ILE A 56 3.82 14.35 -0.01
C ILE A 56 2.93 15.27 -0.84
N PHE A 57 1.68 15.37 -0.44
CA PHE A 57 0.65 16.13 -1.14
C PHE A 57 0.16 17.30 -0.30
N GLN A 58 -0.25 18.36 -0.99
CA GLN A 58 -0.94 19.49 -0.38
C GLN A 58 -2.27 19.72 -1.10
N ALA A 59 -3.35 19.91 -0.34
CA ALA A 59 -4.65 20.24 -0.92
C ALA A 59 -4.60 21.64 -1.54
N ILE A 60 -4.99 21.76 -2.81
CA ILE A 60 -5.18 23.06 -3.48
C ILE A 60 -6.60 23.54 -3.22
N ASP A 61 -7.56 22.62 -3.27
CA ASP A 61 -8.98 22.85 -3.02
C ASP A 61 -9.62 21.56 -2.47
N LYS A 62 -10.96 21.53 -2.38
CA LYS A 62 -11.71 20.38 -1.82
C LYS A 62 -11.64 19.11 -2.69
N GLN A 63 -11.20 19.20 -3.93
CA GLN A 63 -11.19 18.10 -4.92
C GLN A 63 -9.80 17.74 -5.41
N PHE A 64 -8.84 18.66 -5.41
CA PHE A 64 -7.51 18.47 -5.97
C PHE A 64 -6.41 18.67 -4.92
N ALA A 65 -5.41 17.81 -5.02
CA ALA A 65 -4.17 17.94 -4.26
C ALA A 65 -2.98 17.92 -5.22
N THR A 66 -2.02 18.80 -4.99
CA THR A 66 -0.77 18.82 -5.76
C THR A 66 0.27 17.94 -5.08
N LEU A 67 1.02 17.20 -5.88
CA LEU A 67 2.26 16.58 -5.43
C LEU A 67 3.28 17.70 -5.19
N ILE A 68 3.81 17.77 -3.97
CA ILE A 68 4.91 18.68 -3.63
C ILE A 68 6.22 17.97 -3.98
N GLU A 69 6.39 16.76 -3.44
CA GLU A 69 7.56 15.93 -3.69
C GLU A 69 7.24 14.43 -3.49
N PRO A 70 8.02 13.52 -4.12
CA PRO A 70 8.02 12.12 -3.75
C PRO A 70 8.47 11.96 -2.30
N ALA A 71 7.83 11.07 -1.55
CA ALA A 71 8.22 10.79 -0.17
C ALA A 71 9.53 10.00 -0.12
N ASP A 72 10.33 10.25 0.91
CA ASP A 72 11.54 9.47 1.15
C ASP A 72 11.24 8.12 1.82
N LEU A 73 12.24 7.23 1.86
CA LEU A 73 12.07 5.90 2.44
C LEU A 73 11.83 5.94 3.96
N ALA A 74 12.30 6.96 4.67
CA ALA A 74 12.15 7.07 6.12
C ALA A 74 10.69 7.42 6.49
N ASP A 75 10.10 8.36 5.78
CA ASP A 75 8.70 8.76 5.91
C ASP A 75 7.76 7.60 5.54
N ILE A 76 8.06 6.92 4.42
CA ILE A 76 7.31 5.74 3.97
C ILE A 76 7.37 4.64 5.04
N SER A 77 8.55 4.35 5.59
CA SER A 77 8.71 3.34 6.64
C SER A 77 7.92 3.71 7.90
N THR A 78 8.03 4.96 8.36
CA THR A 78 7.33 5.45 9.54
C THR A 78 5.81 5.33 9.40
N TYR A 79 5.28 5.66 8.21
CA TYR A 79 3.88 5.50 7.89
C TYR A 79 3.45 4.03 7.88
N LEU A 80 4.22 3.19 7.21
CA LEU A 80 3.95 1.77 7.04
C LEU A 80 4.00 0.99 8.37
N GLN A 81 4.85 1.40 9.31
CA GLN A 81 4.98 0.80 10.64
C GLN A 81 3.69 0.86 11.47
N GLN A 82 2.77 1.77 11.16
CA GLN A 82 1.46 1.87 11.82
C GLN A 82 0.54 0.69 11.52
N PHE A 83 0.86 -0.09 10.49
CA PHE A 83 0.06 -1.23 10.05
C PHE A 83 0.71 -2.56 10.40
N PRO A 84 -0.09 -3.61 10.60
CA PRO A 84 0.43 -4.96 10.82
C PRO A 84 1.22 -5.47 9.61
N LEU A 85 2.40 -6.02 9.89
CA LEU A 85 3.27 -6.69 8.91
C LEU A 85 2.75 -8.09 8.56
N ILE A 86 2.84 -8.44 7.28
CA ILE A 86 2.51 -9.74 6.69
C ILE A 86 3.64 -10.15 5.75
N ARG A 87 3.97 -11.44 5.72
CA ARG A 87 4.89 -12.02 4.73
C ARG A 87 4.13 -12.71 3.61
N LEU A 88 4.44 -12.33 2.39
CA LEU A 88 3.75 -12.80 1.19
C LEU A 88 4.78 -13.28 0.16
N ARG A 89 4.37 -14.22 -0.69
CA ARG A 89 5.12 -14.60 -1.90
C ARG A 89 4.47 -13.98 -3.12
N LEU A 90 5.24 -13.23 -3.91
CA LEU A 90 4.77 -12.70 -5.18
C LEU A 90 4.45 -13.86 -6.13
N ALA A 91 3.28 -13.84 -6.76
CA ALA A 91 2.86 -14.89 -7.69
C ALA A 91 2.82 -14.38 -9.12
N TYR A 92 2.20 -13.21 -9.35
CA TYR A 92 2.01 -12.69 -10.70
C TYR A 92 1.92 -11.16 -10.72
N ARG A 93 2.60 -10.54 -11.68
CA ARG A 93 2.53 -9.09 -11.90
C ARG A 93 1.29 -8.76 -12.73
N LEU A 94 0.35 -8.00 -12.15
CA LEU A 94 -0.90 -7.66 -12.82
C LEU A 94 -0.74 -6.46 -13.75
N LYS A 95 -0.53 -5.28 -13.17
CA LYS A 95 -0.36 -4.02 -13.91
C LYS A 95 0.48 -3.05 -13.09
N ASN A 96 1.34 -2.30 -13.76
CA ASN A 96 2.26 -1.34 -13.16
C ASN A 96 3.05 -1.96 -11.99
N GLN A 97 2.96 -1.38 -10.79
CA GLN A 97 3.58 -1.86 -9.55
C GLN A 97 2.59 -2.65 -8.66
N THR A 98 1.54 -3.23 -9.25
CA THR A 98 0.58 -4.09 -8.53
C THR A 98 0.78 -5.56 -8.86
N TRP A 99 0.88 -6.37 -7.82
CA TRP A 99 1.11 -7.80 -7.88
C TRP A 99 0.02 -8.58 -7.15
N LEU A 100 -0.24 -9.78 -7.63
CA LEU A 100 -0.93 -10.81 -6.89
C LEU A 100 0.10 -11.57 -6.05
N ALA A 101 -0.18 -11.74 -4.76
CA ALA A 101 0.70 -12.44 -3.83
C ALA A 101 -0.10 -13.39 -2.94
N TYR A 102 0.54 -14.44 -2.44
CA TYR A 102 -0.07 -15.42 -1.54
C TYR A 102 0.62 -15.42 -0.17
N PRO A 103 -0.11 -15.58 0.96
CA PRO A 103 0.51 -15.63 2.28
C PRO A 103 1.44 -16.83 2.42
N ILE A 104 2.65 -16.58 2.95
CA ILE A 104 3.62 -17.65 3.29
C ILE A 104 3.09 -18.50 4.44
N ASN A 105 2.40 -17.88 5.40
CA ASN A 105 1.85 -18.55 6.57
C ASN A 105 0.33 -18.35 6.61
N GLU A 106 -0.41 -19.36 6.16
CA GLU A 106 -1.87 -19.34 6.19
C GLU A 106 -2.45 -19.31 7.61
N ALA A 107 -1.79 -19.93 8.58
CA ALA A 107 -2.25 -19.96 9.97
C ALA A 107 -2.18 -18.56 10.61
N ASP A 108 -1.05 -17.85 10.43
CA ASP A 108 -0.89 -16.45 10.86
C ASP A 108 -1.93 -15.56 10.18
N MET A 109 -2.10 -15.74 8.87
CA MET A 109 -3.05 -14.97 8.08
C MET A 109 -4.50 -15.19 8.56
N ARG A 110 -4.88 -16.45 8.80
CA ARG A 110 -6.20 -16.82 9.34
C ARG A 110 -6.40 -16.28 10.75
N GLN A 111 -5.38 -16.32 11.60
CA GLN A 111 -5.50 -15.86 12.99
C GLN A 111 -5.68 -14.34 13.07
N ARG A 112 -4.82 -13.58 12.40
CA ARG A 112 -4.74 -12.11 12.49
C ARG A 112 -5.70 -11.38 11.57
N PHE A 113 -5.99 -11.93 10.38
CA PHE A 113 -6.77 -11.24 9.35
C PHE A 113 -8.05 -11.98 8.93
N LYS A 114 -8.30 -13.19 9.47
CA LYS A 114 -9.51 -14.00 9.22
C LYS A 114 -9.76 -14.35 7.74
N VAL A 115 -8.75 -14.23 6.90
CA VAL A 115 -8.85 -14.42 5.45
C VAL A 115 -7.61 -15.17 4.97
N VAL A 116 -7.77 -16.21 4.16
CA VAL A 116 -6.66 -16.90 3.49
C VAL A 116 -7.00 -17.03 2.02
N LYS A 117 -6.40 -16.16 1.20
CA LYS A 117 -6.58 -16.10 -0.26
C LYS A 117 -5.44 -15.25 -0.86
N PRO A 118 -5.26 -15.30 -2.19
CA PRO A 118 -4.38 -14.36 -2.88
C PRO A 118 -4.82 -12.90 -2.60
N VAL A 119 -3.85 -12.02 -2.33
CA VAL A 119 -4.06 -10.60 -2.05
C VAL A 119 -3.32 -9.73 -3.07
N LEU A 120 -3.86 -8.55 -3.32
CA LEU A 120 -3.20 -7.53 -4.14
C LEU A 120 -2.20 -6.77 -3.29
N VAL A 121 -0.95 -6.70 -3.74
CA VAL A 121 0.11 -5.90 -3.16
C VAL A 121 0.45 -4.78 -4.12
N HIS A 122 0.46 -3.55 -3.62
CA HIS A 122 0.67 -2.36 -4.40
C HIS A 122 2.02 -1.72 -4.13
N LEU A 123 2.48 -0.93 -5.10
CA LEU A 123 3.75 -0.18 -5.06
C LEU A 123 4.97 -1.09 -4.83
N VAL A 124 4.92 -2.31 -5.37
CA VAL A 124 6.05 -3.24 -5.34
C VAL A 124 7.14 -2.70 -6.27
N THR A 125 8.28 -2.33 -5.68
CA THR A 125 9.48 -1.93 -6.40
C THR A 125 10.42 -3.12 -6.50
N GLU A 126 10.96 -3.37 -7.70
CA GLU A 126 11.99 -4.41 -7.97
C GLU A 126 11.57 -5.86 -7.72
N GLY A 127 10.30 -6.12 -7.39
CA GLY A 127 9.82 -7.48 -7.12
C GLY A 127 9.91 -8.42 -8.32
N ILE A 128 10.30 -9.67 -8.06
CA ILE A 128 10.30 -10.76 -9.04
C ILE A 128 9.30 -11.86 -8.69
N VAL A 129 8.97 -12.72 -9.65
CA VAL A 129 8.03 -13.83 -9.45
C VAL A 129 8.56 -14.79 -8.37
N PHE A 130 7.71 -15.26 -7.48
CA PHE A 130 8.02 -16.12 -6.33
C PHE A 130 8.94 -15.53 -5.26
N GLU A 131 9.31 -14.26 -5.36
CA GLU A 131 10.05 -13.58 -4.32
C GLU A 131 9.21 -13.42 -3.06
N GLN A 132 9.84 -13.62 -1.91
CA GLN A 132 9.20 -13.35 -0.62
C GLN A 132 9.38 -11.88 -0.27
N ILE A 133 8.28 -11.23 0.09
CA ILE A 133 8.24 -9.83 0.46
C ILE A 133 7.61 -9.65 1.85
N THR A 134 7.93 -8.53 2.46
CA THR A 134 7.20 -7.98 3.60
C THR A 134 6.24 -6.90 3.09
N ALA A 135 5.01 -6.94 3.59
CA ALA A 135 3.97 -6.02 3.22
C ALA A 135 3.13 -5.63 4.43
N ARG A 136 2.47 -4.49 4.35
CA ARG A 136 1.69 -3.88 5.43
C ARG A 136 0.22 -3.83 5.06
N TRP A 137 -0.64 -4.29 5.96
CA TRP A 137 -2.07 -4.40 5.71
C TRP A 137 -2.86 -3.33 6.46
N ASN A 138 -3.54 -2.45 5.71
CA ASN A 138 -4.33 -1.38 6.31
C ASN A 138 -5.82 -1.73 6.47
N GLY A 139 -6.20 -3.00 6.35
CA GLY A 139 -7.58 -3.46 6.39
C GLY A 139 -8.22 -3.66 5.01
N LYS A 140 -7.75 -2.95 3.98
CA LYS A 140 -8.32 -3.00 2.62
C LYS A 140 -7.27 -3.19 1.53
N PHE A 141 -6.12 -2.55 1.68
CA PHE A 141 -5.01 -2.57 0.76
C PHE A 141 -3.78 -3.18 1.45
N CYS A 142 -2.96 -3.84 0.65
CA CYS A 142 -1.66 -4.33 1.07
C CYS A 142 -0.58 -3.51 0.36
N TRP A 143 0.31 -2.91 1.13
CA TRP A 143 1.39 -2.07 0.64
C TRP A 143 2.72 -2.80 0.77
N PHE A 144 3.50 -2.82 -0.29
CA PHE A 144 4.87 -3.31 -0.25
C PHE A 144 5.71 -2.48 0.73
N GLU A 145 6.54 -3.15 1.52
CA GLU A 145 7.52 -2.52 2.40
C GLU A 145 8.94 -2.83 1.92
N ASP A 146 9.31 -4.10 1.85
CA ASP A 146 10.64 -4.53 1.41
C ASP A 146 10.65 -6.00 0.94
N ILE A 147 11.69 -6.38 0.19
CA ILE A 147 12.02 -7.78 -0.11
C ILE A 147 12.52 -8.44 1.19
N ASP A 148 12.00 -9.63 1.50
CA ASP A 148 12.42 -10.34 2.71
C ASP A 148 13.77 -11.01 2.49
N ARG A 149 14.85 -10.26 2.72
CA ARG A 149 16.25 -10.73 2.59
C ARG A 149 16.62 -11.88 3.53
N ARG A 150 15.74 -12.22 4.50
CA ARG A 150 15.92 -13.38 5.39
C ARG A 150 15.31 -14.65 4.80
N SER A 151 14.52 -14.53 3.74
CA SER A 151 14.02 -15.67 2.98
C SER A 151 15.18 -16.39 2.30
N ASP A 152 15.06 -17.70 2.20
CA ASP A 152 15.93 -18.49 1.34
C ASP A 152 15.64 -18.14 -0.13
N PRO A 153 16.62 -17.58 -0.88
CA PRO A 153 16.43 -17.22 -2.28
C PRO A 153 16.27 -18.45 -3.18
N THR A 154 16.80 -19.61 -2.79
CA THR A 154 16.78 -20.83 -3.60
C THR A 154 15.36 -21.33 -3.85
N ILE A 155 14.42 -21.04 -2.94
CA ILE A 155 13.00 -21.38 -3.12
C ILE A 155 12.41 -20.60 -4.30
N ALA A 156 12.73 -19.31 -4.42
CA ALA A 156 12.22 -18.49 -5.52
C ALA A 156 12.81 -18.98 -6.86
N GLU A 157 14.13 -19.22 -6.89
CA GLU A 157 14.83 -19.75 -8.07
C GLU A 157 14.26 -21.11 -8.49
N PHE A 158 14.09 -22.03 -7.54
CA PHE A 158 13.53 -23.37 -7.78
C PHE A 158 12.13 -23.28 -8.40
N LEU A 159 11.26 -22.45 -7.84
CA LEU A 159 9.90 -22.28 -8.35
C LEU A 159 9.89 -21.63 -9.73
N GLN A 160 10.76 -20.66 -9.99
CA GLN A 160 10.91 -20.03 -11.30
C GLN A 160 11.37 -21.04 -12.36
N SER A 161 12.44 -21.80 -12.08
CA SER A 161 12.96 -22.82 -13.01
C SER A 161 11.93 -23.89 -13.35
N ASN A 162 11.17 -24.36 -12.37
CA ASN A 162 10.11 -25.34 -12.60
C ASN A 162 8.91 -24.76 -13.36
N LEU A 163 8.58 -23.49 -13.15
CA LEU A 163 7.54 -22.81 -13.92
C LEU A 163 7.94 -22.67 -15.39
N GLU A 164 9.20 -22.34 -15.68
CA GLU A 164 9.74 -22.29 -17.04
C GLU A 164 9.72 -23.65 -17.73
N GLN A 165 9.98 -24.73 -16.97
CA GLN A 165 9.92 -26.10 -17.47
C GLN A 165 8.49 -26.67 -17.54
N LEU A 166 7.48 -25.89 -17.12
CA LEU A 166 6.08 -26.31 -17.01
C LEU A 166 5.92 -27.61 -16.19
N THR A 167 6.76 -27.78 -15.17
CA THR A 167 6.75 -28.95 -14.30
C THR A 167 5.39 -29.03 -13.57
N PRO A 168 4.66 -30.15 -13.67
CA PRO A 168 3.42 -30.35 -12.90
C PRO A 168 3.69 -30.25 -11.40
N VAL A 169 2.71 -29.76 -10.65
CA VAL A 169 2.86 -29.55 -9.20
C VAL A 169 3.17 -30.85 -8.47
N GLU A 170 2.65 -31.97 -8.95
CA GLU A 170 2.88 -33.32 -8.40
C GLU A 170 4.33 -33.80 -8.55
N ALA A 171 5.09 -33.19 -9.46
CA ALA A 171 6.50 -33.51 -9.71
C ALA A 171 7.47 -32.57 -8.97
N LEU A 172 6.96 -31.52 -8.32
CA LEU A 172 7.76 -30.65 -7.45
C LEU A 172 8.09 -31.41 -6.16
N LYS A 173 9.38 -31.62 -5.89
CA LYS A 173 9.89 -32.29 -4.68
C LYS A 173 10.64 -31.30 -3.80
#